data_AF-C9K0D5-F1
#
_entry.id   AF-C9K0D5-F1
#
_cell.length_a   1.000
_cell.length_b   1.000
_cell.length_c   1.000
_cell.angle_alpha   90.00
_cell.angle_beta   90.00
_cell.angle_gamma   90.00
#
_symmetry.space_group_name_H-M   'P 1'
#
loop_
_entity.id
_entity.type
_entity.pdbx_description
1 polymer ?
#
loop_
_entity_poly.entity_id
_entity_poly.type
_entity_poly.pdbx_seq_one_letter_code
_entity_poly.pdbx_strand_id
1 'polypeptide(L)'
;MSGLVLGQRDEPAGHRLSQEEILGSTRLVSQGLEALRSEHQAVLQSLSQTIECLQQGGHEEGLVHEKARQLRRSMENIELGLSEAQVMLAL
;
A
#
# COMPACT_ATOMS: atom_id res chain seq x y z
N MET A 1 35.13 28.44 -32.11
CA MET A 1 33.77 28.20 -31.60
C MET A 1 33.59 26.70 -31.47
N SER A 2 33.85 26.14 -30.28
CA SER A 2 33.77 24.70 -30.05
C SER A 2 32.32 24.32 -29.78
N GLY A 3 31.73 23.55 -30.71
CA GLY A 3 30.42 22.94 -30.52
C GLY A 3 30.48 21.95 -29.37
N LEU A 4 29.63 22.14 -28.37
CA LEU A 4 29.39 21.16 -27.32
C LEU A 4 28.71 19.96 -27.97
N VAL A 5 29.48 18.90 -28.22
CA VAL A 5 28.95 17.57 -28.48
C VAL A 5 28.26 17.14 -27.19
N LEU A 6 26.93 17.22 -27.17
CA LEU A 6 26.09 16.57 -26.16
C LEU A 6 26.38 15.08 -26.26
N GLY A 7 27.24 14.59 -25.37
CA GLY A 7 27.51 13.17 -25.22
C GLY A 7 26.19 12.45 -25.04
N GLN A 8 25.84 11.61 -26.02
CA GLN A 8 24.80 10.61 -25.84
C GLN A 8 25.27 9.70 -24.71
N ARG A 9 24.69 9.90 -23.52
CA ARG A 9 24.78 8.88 -22.48
C ARG A 9 24.01 7.69 -23.04
N ASP A 10 24.74 6.69 -23.51
CA ASP A 10 24.25 5.33 -23.64
C ASP A 10 23.90 4.86 -22.22
N GLU A 11 22.71 5.27 -21.75
CA GLU A 11 22.03 4.56 -20.67
C GLU A 11 21.86 3.13 -21.20
N PRO A 12 22.35 2.10 -20.48
CA PRO A 12 22.13 0.72 -20.90
C PRO A 12 20.63 0.58 -21.15
N ALA A 13 20.24 -0.01 -22.28
CA ALA A 13 18.86 -0.26 -22.66
C ALA A 13 18.23 -1.28 -21.68
N GLY A 14 18.10 -0.91 -20.41
CA GLY A 14 17.20 -1.53 -19.47
C GLY A 14 15.83 -1.42 -20.11
N HIS A 15 15.15 -2.56 -20.25
CA HIS A 15 13.82 -2.65 -20.83
C HIS A 15 12.96 -1.50 -20.29
N ARG A 16 12.71 -0.50 -21.12
CA ARG A 16 11.75 0.56 -20.80
C ARG A 16 10.40 -0.12 -20.78
N LEU A 17 9.78 -0.20 -19.61
CA LEU A 17 8.41 -0.68 -19.49
C LEU A 17 7.50 0.21 -20.33
N SER A 18 6.62 -0.41 -21.12
CA SER A 18 5.57 0.31 -21.83
C SER A 18 4.57 0.91 -20.86
N GLN A 19 3.87 1.96 -21.29
CA GLN A 19 2.78 2.55 -20.50
C GLN A 19 1.69 1.51 -20.20
N GLU A 20 1.40 0.60 -21.14
CA GLU A 20 0.45 -0.49 -20.94
C GLU A 20 0.87 -1.45 -19.83
N GLU A 21 2.16 -1.84 -19.79
CA GLU A 21 2.70 -2.70 -18.72
C GLU A 21 2.65 -2.02 -17.35
N ILE A 22 2.95 -0.70 -17.30
CA ILE A 22 2.86 0.09 -16.07
C ILE A 22 1.40 0.14 -15.59
N LEU A 23 0.46 0.53 -16.45
CA LEU A 23 -0.96 0.61 -16.10
C LEU A 23 -1.54 -0.76 -15.72
N GLY A 24 -1.14 -1.82 -16.43
CA GLY A 24 -1.52 -3.20 -16.10
C GLY A 24 -1.04 -3.61 -14.71
N SER A 25 0.23 -3.34 -14.40
CA SER A 25 0.82 -3.62 -13.09
C SER A 25 0.13 -2.82 -11.98
N THR A 26 -0.15 -1.54 -12.21
CA THR A 26 -0.87 -0.68 -11.25
C THR A 26 -2.28 -1.19 -10.97
N ARG A 27 -3.01 -1.70 -11.97
CA ARG A 27 -4.33 -2.33 -11.75
C ARG A 27 -4.24 -3.56 -10.86
N LEU A 28 -3.24 -4.43 -11.09
CA LEU A 28 -3.04 -5.62 -10.27
C LEU A 28 -2.71 -5.25 -8.81
N VAL A 29 -1.83 -4.27 -8.61
CA VAL A 29 -1.50 -3.76 -7.28
C VAL A 29 -2.74 -3.19 -6.60
N SER A 30 -3.54 -2.37 -7.29
CA SER A 30 -4.78 -1.80 -6.74
C SER A 30 -5.77 -2.89 -6.30
N GLN A 31 -5.96 -3.93 -7.10
CA GLN A 31 -6.83 -5.06 -6.74
C GLN A 31 -6.31 -5.81 -5.51
N GLY A 32 -4.99 -6.03 -5.44
CA GLY A 32 -4.36 -6.65 -4.27
C GLY A 32 -4.52 -5.79 -3.01
N LEU A 33 -4.39 -4.47 -3.12
CA LEU A 33 -4.61 -3.54 -2.01
C LEU A 33 -6.07 -3.51 -1.56
N GLU A 34 -7.04 -3.60 -2.47
CA GLU A 34 -8.47 -3.71 -2.12
C GLU A 34 -8.77 -4.99 -1.32
N ALA A 35 -8.23 -6.13 -1.77
CA ALA A 35 -8.36 -7.39 -1.07
C ALA A 35 -7.72 -7.30 0.33
N LEU A 36 -6.49 -6.80 0.41
CA LEU A 36 -5.77 -6.64 1.68
C LEU A 36 -6.50 -5.69 2.65
N ARG A 37 -7.12 -4.61 2.13
CA ARG A 37 -7.95 -3.70 2.94
C ARG A 37 -9.13 -4.46 3.56
N SER A 38 -9.80 -5.29 2.79
CA SER A 38 -10.93 -6.09 3.27
C SER A 38 -10.51 -7.09 4.34
N GLU A 39 -9.36 -7.74 4.17
CA GLU A 39 -8.80 -8.65 5.16
C GLU A 39 -8.44 -7.92 6.46
N HIS A 40 -7.78 -6.76 6.36
CA HIS A 40 -7.47 -5.93 7.52
C HIS A 40 -8.72 -5.48 8.27
N GLN A 41 -9.78 -5.10 7.54
CA GLN A 41 -11.08 -4.75 8.15
C GLN A 41 -11.68 -5.92 8.93
N ALA A 42 -11.64 -7.14 8.38
CA ALA A 42 -12.16 -8.34 9.06
C ALA A 42 -11.36 -8.68 10.33
N VAL A 43 -10.02 -8.57 10.28
CA VAL A 43 -9.17 -8.76 11.46
C VAL A 43 -9.45 -7.69 12.50
N LEU A 44 -9.62 -6.42 12.10
CA LEU A 44 -9.92 -5.33 13.03
C LEU A 44 -11.25 -5.54 13.74
N GLN A 45 -12.30 -5.99 13.02
CA GLN A 45 -13.59 -6.36 13.62
C GLN A 45 -13.44 -7.47 14.67
N SER A 46 -12.65 -8.50 14.36
CA SER A 46 -12.38 -9.61 15.28
C SER A 46 -11.64 -9.15 16.53
N LEU A 47 -10.66 -8.25 16.39
CA LEU A 47 -9.93 -7.66 17.52
C LEU A 47 -10.85 -6.79 18.38
N SER A 48 -11.76 -6.02 17.78
CA SER A 48 -12.75 -5.23 18.55
C SER A 48 -13.64 -6.12 19.41
N GLN A 49 -14.15 -7.23 18.86
CA GLN A 49 -14.93 -8.21 19.63
C GLN A 49 -14.11 -8.83 20.77
N THR A 50 -12.83 -9.10 20.52
CA THR A 50 -11.92 -9.61 21.55
C THR A 50 -11.75 -8.61 22.68
N ILE A 51 -11.54 -7.32 22.37
CA ILE A 51 -11.42 -6.24 23.36
C ILE A 51 -12.65 -6.18 24.27
N GLU A 52 -13.84 -6.29 23.71
CA GLU A 52 -15.10 -6.28 24.48
C GLU A 52 -15.20 -7.44 25.49
N CYS A 53 -14.52 -8.56 25.22
CA CYS A 53 -14.53 -9.75 26.07
C CYS A 53 -13.39 -9.78 27.11
N LEU A 54 -12.38 -8.91 26.98
CA LEU A 54 -11.21 -8.92 27.86
C LEU A 54 -11.50 -8.22 29.20
N GLN A 55 -10.84 -8.71 30.25
CA GLN A 55 -10.88 -8.06 31.56
C GLN A 55 -10.03 -6.79 31.54
N GLN A 56 -10.59 -5.70 32.08
CA GLN A 56 -9.90 -4.42 32.16
C GLN A 56 -8.64 -4.50 33.04
N GLY A 57 -7.54 -3.95 32.54
CA GLY A 57 -6.22 -3.89 33.20
C GLY A 57 -5.33 -5.12 32.97
N GLY A 58 -5.75 -6.07 32.13
CA GLY A 58 -4.96 -7.25 31.79
C GLY A 58 -3.83 -6.96 30.77
N HIS A 59 -2.74 -7.72 30.83
CA HIS A 59 -1.66 -7.61 29.83
C HIS A 59 -2.14 -7.88 28.40
N GLU A 60 -3.09 -8.81 28.24
CA GLU A 60 -3.70 -9.17 26.95
C GLU A 60 -4.51 -8.02 26.35
N GLU A 61 -5.19 -7.21 27.17
CA GLU A 61 -5.93 -6.02 26.73
C GLU A 61 -4.99 -5.01 26.06
N GLY A 62 -3.85 -4.71 26.69
CA GLY A 62 -2.85 -3.80 26.14
C GLY A 62 -2.30 -4.26 24.79
N LEU A 63 -1.99 -5.56 24.67
CA LEU A 63 -1.48 -6.14 23.42
C LEU A 63 -2.52 -6.08 22.29
N VAL A 64 -3.78 -6.42 22.58
CA VAL A 64 -4.86 -6.41 21.57
C VAL A 64 -5.15 -4.97 21.11
N HIS A 65 -5.14 -3.99 22.02
CA HIS A 65 -5.26 -2.58 21.63
C HIS A 65 -4.09 -2.10 20.75
N GLU A 66 -2.87 -2.52 21.06
CA GLU A 66 -1.71 -2.18 20.24
C GLU A 66 -1.83 -2.76 18.83
N LYS A 67 -2.24 -4.03 18.71
CA LYS A 67 -2.47 -4.68 17.42
C LYS A 67 -3.58 -4.01 16.62
N ALA A 68 -4.69 -3.64 17.27
CA ALA A 68 -5.76 -2.88 16.62
C ALA A 68 -5.26 -1.51 16.11
N ARG A 69 -4.39 -0.83 16.87
CA ARG A 69 -3.76 0.44 16.45
C ARG A 69 -2.80 0.23 15.27
N GLN A 70 -2.00 -0.84 15.27
CA GLN A 70 -1.11 -1.18 14.16
C GLN A 70 -1.91 -1.44 12.87
N LEU A 71 -3.01 -2.18 12.96
CA LEU A 71 -3.89 -2.46 11.82
C LEU A 71 -4.51 -1.20 11.22
N ARG A 72 -5.01 -0.29 12.06
CA ARG A 72 -5.57 0.99 11.59
C ARG A 72 -4.56 1.81 10.78
N ARG A 73 -3.32 1.93 11.26
CA ARG A 73 -2.25 2.59 10.48
C ARG A 73 -1.94 1.88 9.17
N SER A 74 -1.97 0.55 9.17
CA SER A 74 -1.76 -0.20 7.92
C SER A 74 -2.90 0.05 6.93
N MET A 75 -4.13 0.20 7.40
CA MET A 75 -5.27 0.54 6.54
C MET A 75 -5.14 1.94 5.95
N GLU A 76 -4.72 2.93 6.74
CA GLU A 76 -4.42 4.28 6.25
C GLU A 76 -3.39 4.25 5.11
N ASN A 77 -2.32 3.46 5.25
CA ASN A 77 -1.32 3.28 4.19
C ASN A 77 -1.89 2.61 2.94
N ILE A 78 -2.78 1.62 3.11
CA ILE A 78 -3.44 0.95 1.98
C ILE A 78 -4.36 1.94 1.23
N GLU A 79 -5.12 2.77 1.96
CA GLU A 79 -6.00 3.79 1.38
C GLU A 79 -5.21 4.87 0.62
N LEU A 80 -4.06 5.30 1.14
CA LEU A 80 -3.14 6.18 0.43
C LEU A 80 -2.65 5.53 -0.87
N GLY A 81 -2.14 4.29 -0.81
CA GLY A 81 -1.67 3.58 -2.00
C GLY A 81 -2.76 3.35 -3.06
N LEU A 82 -4.00 3.09 -2.63
CA LEU A 82 -5.16 3.02 -3.54
C LEU A 82 -5.45 4.37 -4.21
N SER A 83 -5.36 5.46 -3.46
CA SER A 83 -5.56 6.81 -4.00
C SER A 83 -4.47 7.19 -5.00
N GLU A 84 -3.21 6.83 -4.73
CA GLU A 84 -2.08 7.00 -5.65
C GLU A 84 -2.23 6.15 -6.92
N ALA A 85 -2.68 4.90 -6.79
CA ALA A 85 -2.96 4.03 -7.93
C ALA A 85 -4.06 4.61 -8.83
N GLN A 86 -5.11 5.21 -8.26
CA GLN A 86 -6.15 5.90 -9.02
C GLN A 86 -5.59 7.08 -9.82
N VAL A 87 -4.73 7.90 -9.21
CA VAL A 87 -4.05 9.00 -9.91
C VAL A 87 -3.24 8.46 -11.09
N MET A 88 -2.49 7.37 -10.89
CA MET A 88 -1.67 6.78 -11.95
C MET A 88 -2.50 6.20 -13.10
N LEU A 89 -3.69 5.64 -12.82
CA LEU A 89 -4.58 5.07 -13.85
C LEU A 89 -5.39 6.13 -14.62
N ALA A 90 -5.39 7.38 -14.16
CA ALA A 90 -6.08 8.50 -14.81
C ALA A 90 -5.21 9.23 -15.87
N LEU A 91 -3.95 8.80 -16.07
CA LEU A 91 -2.96 9.37 -17.00
C LEU A 91 -2.97 8.67 -18.36
#